data_AF-A0A085VQP0-F1
#
_entry.id   AF-A0A085VQP0-F1
#
_cell.length_a   1.000
_cell.length_b   1.000
_cell.length_c   1.000
_cell.angle_alpha   90.00
_cell.angle_beta   90.00
_cell.angle_gamma   90.00
#
_symmetry.space_group_name_H-M   'P 1'
#
loop_
_entity.id
_entity.type
_entity.pdbx_description
1 polymer ?
#
loop_
_entity_poly.entity_id
_entity_poly.type
_entity_poly.pdbx_seq_one_letter_code
_entity_poly.pdbx_strand_id
1 'polypeptide(L)'
;MSIVEQIVKNESVEDVLTLFALNKGLPSLDMMFSRYRREVIISGEFLRVYRRLFDEGVLAPGDNIIAAKGPNWKEPKFLSDKRYAV
;
A
#
# COMPACT_ATOMS: atom_id res chain seq x y z
N MET A 1 5.45 11.64 15.07
CA MET A 1 5.09 11.11 13.74
C MET A 1 4.61 9.69 13.91
N SER A 2 3.42 9.33 13.44
CA SER A 2 2.91 7.95 13.60
C SER A 2 3.69 6.95 12.74
N ILE A 3 3.71 5.67 13.09
CA ILE A 3 4.37 4.62 12.28
C ILE A 3 3.78 4.59 10.87
N VAL A 4 2.45 4.68 10.74
CA VAL A 4 1.76 4.72 9.43
C VAL A 4 2.25 5.90 8.59
N GLU A 5 2.34 7.09 9.18
CA GLU A 5 2.85 8.27 8.50
C GLU A 5 4.31 8.10 8.05
N GLN A 6 5.15 7.48 8.88
CA GLN A 6 6.54 7.19 8.52
C GLN A 6 6.64 6.23 7.34
N ILE A 7 5.88 5.13 7.35
CA ILE A 7 5.87 4.14 6.26
C ILE A 7 5.42 4.79 4.95
N VAL A 8 4.31 5.53 4.98
CA VAL A 8 3.74 6.14 3.76
C VAL A 8 4.69 7.16 3.12
N LYS A 9 5.43 7.92 3.95
CA LYS A 9 6.37 8.94 3.47
C LYS A 9 7.69 8.38 2.94
N ASN A 10 8.21 7.32 3.57
CA ASN A 10 9.58 6.87 3.33
C ASN A 10 9.67 5.65 2.40
N GLU A 11 8.63 4.81 2.36
CA GLU A 11 8.64 3.58 1.58
C GLU A 11 8.02 3.78 0.19
N SER A 12 8.24 2.82 -0.71
CA SER A 12 7.71 2.92 -2.08
C SER A 12 6.17 2.84 -2.08
N VAL A 13 5.52 3.46 -3.07
CA VAL A 13 4.06 3.40 -3.21
C VAL A 13 3.60 1.93 -3.33
N GLU A 14 4.37 1.12 -4.04
CA GLU A 14 4.14 -0.31 -4.21
C GLU A 14 4.16 -1.08 -2.88
N ASP A 15 5.21 -0.89 -2.08
CA ASP A 15 5.37 -1.59 -0.80
C ASP A 15 4.29 -1.17 0.21
N VAL A 16 3.96 0.12 0.25
CA VAL A 16 2.91 0.68 1.11
C VAL A 16 1.56 0.05 0.73
N LEU A 17 1.21 0.01 -0.56
CA LEU A 17 -0.04 -0.57 -1.04
C LEU A 17 -0.10 -2.10 -0.81
N THR A 18 1.00 -2.80 -1.07
CA THR A 18 1.12 -4.26 -0.87
C THR A 18 0.85 -4.67 0.58
N LEU A 19 1.23 -3.82 1.55
CA LEU A 19 0.96 -4.04 2.97
C LEU A 19 -0.46 -3.61 3.37
N PHE A 20 -0.80 -2.33 3.14
CA PHE A 20 -2.00 -1.76 3.74
C PHE A 20 -3.29 -2.20 3.04
N ALA A 21 -3.24 -2.59 1.76
CA ALA A 21 -4.43 -3.03 1.04
C ALA A 21 -5.05 -4.32 1.61
N LEU A 22 -4.27 -5.10 2.38
CA LEU A 22 -4.75 -6.32 3.04
C LEU A 22 -5.72 -6.03 4.19
N ASN A 23 -5.64 -4.84 4.79
CA ASN A 23 -6.41 -4.47 5.98
C ASN A 23 -7.23 -3.18 5.78
N LYS A 24 -7.06 -2.48 4.66
CA LYS A 24 -7.69 -1.19 4.36
C LYS A 24 -8.21 -1.17 2.94
N GLY A 25 -9.48 -0.81 2.79
CA GLY A 25 -10.05 -0.65 1.48
C GLY A 25 -9.59 0.62 0.77
N LEU A 26 -9.86 0.69 -0.53
CA LEU A 26 -9.41 1.77 -1.41
C LEU A 26 -9.68 3.19 -0.87
N PRO A 27 -10.86 3.51 -0.28
CA PRO A 27 -11.09 4.85 0.29
C PRO A 27 -10.15 5.20 1.45
N SER A 28 -9.81 4.23 2.30
CA SER A 28 -8.88 4.44 3.41
C SER A 28 -7.44 4.60 2.93
N LEU A 29 -7.05 3.89 1.87
CA LEU A 29 -5.74 4.04 1.24
C LEU A 29 -5.61 5.43 0.58
N ASP A 30 -6.64 5.87 -0.14
CA ASP A 30 -6.66 7.19 -0.78
C ASP A 30 -6.51 8.32 0.25
N MET A 31 -7.27 8.27 1.36
CA MET A 31 -7.14 9.24 2.45
C MET A 31 -5.73 9.25 3.07
N MET A 32 -5.12 8.07 3.22
CA MET A 32 -3.78 7.93 3.79
C MET A 32 -2.71 8.61 2.94
N PHE A 33 -2.73 8.40 1.62
CA PHE A 33 -1.82 9.07 0.69
C PHE A 33 -2.17 10.56 0.55
N SER A 34 -3.45 10.92 0.49
CA SER A 34 -3.88 12.33 0.46
C SER A 34 -3.36 13.13 1.66
N ARG A 35 -3.27 12.50 2.85
CA ARG A 35 -2.79 13.16 4.07
C ARG A 35 -1.28 13.24 4.18
N TYR A 36 -0.56 12.17 3.83
CA TYR A 36 0.87 12.06 4.14
C TYR A 36 1.79 12.15 2.93
N ARG A 37 1.26 11.97 1.72
CA ARG A 37 2.03 11.91 0.47
C ARG A 37 1.17 12.30 -0.75
N ARG A 38 0.60 13.50 -0.69
CA ARG A 38 -0.46 14.00 -1.59
C ARG A 38 -0.06 14.02 -3.06
N GLU A 39 1.22 14.21 -3.36
CA GLU A 39 1.78 14.23 -4.71
C GLU A 39 1.54 12.90 -5.47
N VAL A 40 1.47 11.77 -4.76
CA VAL A 40 1.16 10.45 -5.34
C VAL A 40 -0.30 10.35 -5.79
N ILE A 41 -1.20 11.07 -5.11
CA ILE A 41 -2.62 11.19 -5.51
C ILE A 41 -2.75 12.11 -6.72
N ILE A 42 -2.15 13.31 -6.65
CA ILE A 42 -2.27 14.33 -7.72
C ILE A 42 -1.68 13.83 -9.04
N SER A 43 -0.56 13.10 -8.99
CA SER A 43 0.08 12.53 -10.19
C SER A 43 -0.67 11.32 -10.77
N GLY A 44 -1.68 10.79 -10.06
CA GLY A 44 -2.38 9.54 -10.40
C GLY A 44 -1.53 8.28 -10.23
N GLU A 45 -0.32 8.39 -9.66
CA GLU A 45 0.56 7.24 -9.40
C GLU A 45 -0.12 6.20 -8.52
N PHE A 46 -0.87 6.65 -7.51
CA PHE A 46 -1.63 5.79 -6.60
C PHE A 46 -2.48 4.74 -7.33
N LEU A 47 -3.39 5.19 -8.20
CA LEU A 47 -4.30 4.28 -8.91
C LEU A 47 -3.57 3.41 -9.94
N ARG A 48 -2.52 3.94 -10.60
CA ARG A 48 -1.73 3.17 -11.56
C ARG A 48 -1.00 2.01 -10.88
N VAL A 49 -0.30 2.29 -9.77
CA VAL A 49 0.42 1.27 -9.01
C VAL A 49 -0.58 0.28 -8.38
N TYR A 50 -1.66 0.78 -7.80
CA TYR A 50 -2.69 -0.08 -7.21
C TYR A 50 -3.25 -1.08 -8.24
N ARG A 51 -3.61 -0.61 -9.44
CA ARG A 51 -4.05 -1.49 -10.52
C ARG A 51 -2.99 -2.48 -10.96
N ARG A 52 -1.75 -2.00 -11.15
CA ARG A 52 -0.61 -2.86 -11.54
C ARG A 52 -0.40 -4.02 -10.56
N LEU A 53 -0.56 -3.79 -9.26
CA LEU A 53 -0.43 -4.84 -8.25
C LEU A 53 -1.43 -6.00 -8.43
N PHE A 54 -2.63 -5.74 -8.94
CA PHE A 54 -3.58 -6.81 -9.30
C PHE A 54 -3.20 -7.49 -10.61
N ASP A 55 -2.81 -6.70 -11.62
CA ASP A 55 -2.40 -7.22 -12.93
C ASP A 55 -1.17 -8.15 -12.80
N GLU A 56 -0.24 -7.82 -11.90
CA GLU A 56 0.96 -8.62 -11.58
C GLU A 56 0.68 -9.75 -10.58
N GLY A 57 -0.54 -9.87 -10.06
CA GLY A 57 -0.91 -10.90 -9.09
C GLY A 57 -0.22 -10.76 -7.73
N VAL A 58 0.30 -9.58 -7.39
CA VAL A 58 0.79 -9.26 -6.04
C VAL A 58 -0.40 -9.14 -5.09
N LEU A 59 -1.45 -8.46 -5.53
CA LEU A 59 -2.74 -8.40 -4.85
C LEU A 59 -3.78 -9.22 -5.62
N ALA A 60 -4.73 -9.79 -4.90
CA ALA A 60 -5.90 -10.45 -5.45
C ALA A 60 -7.18 -9.82 -4.89
N PRO A 61 -8.33 -9.92 -5.58
CA PRO A 61 -9.60 -9.56 -4.99
C PRO A 61 -9.78 -10.32 -3.66
N GLY A 62 -9.99 -9.58 -2.58
CA GLY A 62 -10.26 -10.12 -1.27
C GLY A 62 -11.73 -10.01 -0.91
N ASP A 63 -12.03 -10.17 0.38
CA ASP A 63 -13.38 -9.99 0.88
C ASP A 63 -13.77 -8.50 0.89
N ASN A 64 -14.96 -8.19 0.40
CA ASN A 64 -15.52 -6.84 0.37
C ASN A 64 -14.61 -5.83 -0.37
N ILE A 65 -14.10 -4.83 0.37
CA ILE A 65 -13.33 -3.70 -0.17
C ILE A 65 -11.82 -3.82 0.08
N ILE A 66 -11.37 -4.89 0.76
CA ILE A 66 -9.95 -5.16 1.02
C ILE A 66 -9.38 -6.13 0.00
N ALA A 67 -8.07 -6.03 -0.25
CA ALA A 67 -7.37 -6.98 -1.09
C ALA A 67 -6.96 -8.23 -0.30
N ALA A 68 -6.77 -9.34 -1.00
CA ALA A 68 -6.09 -10.52 -0.49
C ALA A 68 -4.66 -10.59 -1.03
N LYS A 69 -3.84 -11.45 -0.42
CA LYS A 69 -2.51 -11.79 -0.95
C LYS A 69 -2.69 -12.55 -2.27
N GLY A 70 -2.13 -12.00 -3.34
CA GLY A 70 -2.10 -12.68 -4.64
C GLY A 70 -0.99 -13.75 -4.73
N PRO A 71 -0.94 -14.52 -5.83
CA PRO A 71 0.05 -15.58 -6.02
C PRO A 71 1.50 -15.08 -6.01
N ASN A 72 1.74 -13.82 -6.39
CA ASN A 72 3.06 -13.19 -6.43
C ASN A 72 3.33 -12.30 -5.21
N TRP A 73 2.46 -12.34 -4.20
CA TRP A 73 2.63 -11.52 -3.00
C TRP A 73 3.93 -11.86 -2.28
N LYS A 74 4.71 -10.82 -1.96
CA LYS A 74 5.93 -10.91 -1.16
C LYS A 74 5.88 -9.86 -0.07
N GLU A 75 6.48 -10.19 1.08
CA GLU A 75 6.57 -9.25 2.19
C GLU A 75 7.49 -8.06 1.82
N PRO A 76 7.03 -6.81 2.00
CA PRO A 76 7.88 -5.63 1.81
C PRO A 76 9.13 -5.66 2.69
N LYS A 77 10.29 -5.31 2.12
CA LYS A 77 11.60 -5.42 2.77
C LYS A 77 11.69 -4.69 4.11
N PHE A 78 11.01 -3.54 4.24
CA PHE A 78 11.08 -2.73 5.46
C PHE A 78 10.48 -3.41 6.69
N LEU A 79 9.59 -4.40 6.51
CA LEU A 79 9.06 -5.23 7.59
C LEU A 79 10.13 -6.20 8.10
N SER A 80 10.83 -6.85 7.17
CA SER A 80 11.91 -7.79 7.49
C SER A 80 13.11 -7.08 8.14
N ASP A 81 13.38 -5.83 7.73
CA ASP A 81 14.42 -4.98 8.32
C ASP A 81 14.03 -4.42 9.70
N LYS A 82 12.80 -4.66 10.20
CA LYS A 82 12.26 -4.12 11.46
C LYS A 82 12.45 -2.61 11.62
N ARG A 83 12.45 -1.86 10.51
CA ARG A 83 12.71 -0.40 10.51
C ARG A 83 11.67 0.38 11.31
N TYR A 84 10.47 -0.15 11.37
CA TYR A 84 9.36 0.39 12.13
C TYR A 84 8.99 -0.65 13.18
N ALA A 85 9.36 -0.42 14.43
CA ALA A 85 8.95 -1.27 15.54
C ALA A 85 7.42 -1.17 15.68
N VAL A 86 6.71 -2.24 15.29
CA VAL A 86 5.28 -2.44 15.53
C VAL A 86 5.10 -3.20 16.83
#